data_AF-A0A926CDA6-F1
#
_entry.id   AF-A0A926CDA6-F1
#
_cell.length_a   1.000
_cell.length_b   1.000
_cell.length_c   1.000
_cell.angle_alpha   90.00
_cell.angle_beta   90.00
_cell.angle_gamma   90.00
#
_symmetry.space_group_name_H-M   'P 1'
#
loop_
_entity.id
_entity.type
_entity.pdbx_description
1 polymer ?
#
loop_
_entity_poly.entity_id
_entity_poly.type
_entity_poly.pdbx_seq_one_letter_code
_entity_poly.pdbx_strand_id
1 'polypeptide(L)'
;MHTDDTALYEACRQGSGAQSDAFGEIWRQFYRIAHAMLRSQLDADALATDCAQLALIKLHQRLDTCSNPAAFRAWANQIVRRTVLDELRRPERARA
;
A
#
# COMPACT_ATOMS: atom_id res chain seq x y z
N MET A 1 -14.14 -2.44 -12.79
CA MET A 1 -13.07 -2.34 -13.79
C MET A 1 -11.91 -3.18 -13.26
N HIS A 2 -11.66 -4.36 -13.83
CA HIS A 2 -10.48 -5.15 -13.47
C HIS A 2 -9.32 -4.63 -14.30
N THR A 3 -8.61 -3.62 -13.78
CA THR A 3 -7.40 -3.11 -14.42
C THR A 3 -6.33 -4.19 -14.30
N ASP A 4 -5.84 -4.66 -15.46
CA ASP A 4 -4.71 -5.58 -15.57
C ASP A 4 -3.51 -5.07 -14.73
N ASP A 5 -2.78 -5.97 -14.10
CA ASP A 5 -1.68 -5.61 -13.19
C ASP A 5 -0.57 -4.86 -13.93
N THR A 6 -0.31 -5.24 -15.19
CA THR A 6 0.63 -4.52 -16.07
C THR A 6 0.15 -3.11 -16.35
N ALA A 7 -1.13 -2.94 -16.69
CA ALA A 7 -1.71 -1.62 -16.95
C ALA A 7 -1.69 -0.73 -15.69
N LEU A 8 -1.95 -1.30 -14.52
CA LEU A 8 -1.87 -0.56 -13.26
C LEU A 8 -0.43 -0.13 -12.94
N TYR A 9 0.55 -0.99 -13.20
CA TYR A 9 1.96 -0.66 -13.07
C TYR A 9 2.36 0.51 -13.98
N GLU A 10 2.00 0.45 -15.26
CA GLU A 10 2.28 1.50 -16.23
C GLU A 10 1.60 2.82 -15.87
N ALA A 11 0.34 2.78 -15.43
CA ALA A 11 -0.38 3.96 -14.96
C ALA A 11 0.33 4.61 -13.76
N CYS A 12 0.90 3.81 -12.85
CA CYS A 12 1.69 4.33 -11.73
C CYS A 12 2.99 5.01 -12.17
N ARG A 13 3.58 4.63 -13.32
CA ARG A 13 4.81 5.25 -13.85
C ARG A 13 4.55 6.58 -14.58
N GLN A 14 3.40 6.72 -15.22
CA GLN A 14 3.10 7.86 -16.10
C GLN A 14 2.52 9.04 -15.32
N GLY A 15 3.33 10.04 -14.98
CA GLY A 15 2.93 11.24 -14.21
C GLY A 15 1.78 12.05 -14.85
N SER A 16 0.54 11.64 -14.59
CA SER A 16 -0.69 12.14 -15.23
C SER A 16 -1.92 11.86 -14.36
N GLY A 17 -3.13 12.24 -14.82
CA GLY A 17 -4.38 11.90 -14.13
C GLY A 17 -4.57 10.39 -13.91
N ALA A 18 -4.08 9.56 -14.84
CA ALA A 18 -4.12 8.10 -14.70
C ALA A 18 -3.28 7.58 -13.51
N GLN A 19 -2.18 8.29 -13.18
CA GLN A 19 -1.36 7.95 -12.02
C GLN A 19 -2.11 8.21 -10.71
N SER A 20 -2.80 9.35 -10.61
CA SER A 20 -3.64 9.67 -9.43
C SER A 20 -4.73 8.62 -9.21
N ASP A 21 -5.41 8.20 -10.29
CA ASP A 21 -6.45 7.16 -10.21
C ASP A 21 -5.87 5.80 -9.79
N ALA A 22 -4.72 5.42 -10.36
CA ALA A 22 -4.02 4.19 -10.01
C ALA A 22 -3.58 4.17 -8.54
N PHE A 23 -2.99 5.25 -8.04
CA PHE A 23 -2.63 5.36 -6.62
C PHE A 23 -3.85 5.38 -5.71
N GLY A 24 -4.97 6.00 -6.12
CA GLY A 24 -6.23 5.95 -5.39
C GLY A 24 -6.78 4.53 -5.29
N GLU A 25 -6.67 3.73 -6.34
CA GLU A 25 -7.04 2.31 -6.33
C GLU A 25 -6.17 1.49 -5.37
N ILE A 26 -4.85 1.67 -5.46
CA ILE A 26 -3.89 0.99 -4.59
C ILE A 26 -4.11 1.38 -3.12
N TRP A 27 -4.37 2.66 -2.85
CA TRP A 27 -4.62 3.13 -1.48
C TRP A 27 -5.84 2.44 -0.86
N ARG A 28 -6.96 2.32 -1.59
CA ARG A 28 -8.15 1.60 -1.11
C ARG A 28 -7.85 0.14 -0.81
N GLN A 29 -7.04 -0.50 -1.65
CA GLN A 29 -6.60 -1.88 -1.44
C GLN A 29 -5.69 -2.00 -0.20
N PHE A 30 -4.74 -1.08 -0.03
CA PHE A 30 -3.84 -1.04 1.12
C PHE A 30 -4.59 -0.81 2.42
N TYR A 31 -5.52 0.14 2.45
CA TYR A 31 -6.37 0.40 3.60
C TYR A 31 -7.12 -0.87 4.04
N ARG A 32 -7.78 -1.57 3.11
CA ARG A 32 -8.50 -2.81 3.41
C ARG A 32 -7.60 -3.89 4.02
N ILE A 33 -6.38 -4.05 3.49
CA ILE A 33 -5.41 -5.02 4.00
C ILE A 33 -4.92 -4.61 5.40
N ALA A 34 -4.52 -3.35 5.56
CA ALA A 34 -4.00 -2.83 6.82
C ALA A 34 -5.07 -2.91 7.92
N HIS A 35 -6.28 -2.43 7.64
CA HIS A 35 -7.41 -2.48 8.55
C HIS A 35 -7.74 -3.92 8.98
N ALA A 36 -7.75 -4.88 8.04
CA ALA A 36 -7.97 -6.28 8.38
C ALA A 36 -6.89 -6.85 9.31
N MET A 37 -5.63 -6.46 9.13
CA MET A 37 -4.52 -6.89 9.97
C MET A 37 -4.50 -6.19 11.34
N LEU A 38 -4.96 -4.94 11.40
CA LEU A 38 -4.97 -4.09 12.60
C LEU A 38 -6.28 -4.15 13.39
N ARG A 39 -7.26 -4.94 12.96
CA ARG A 39 -8.62 -5.02 13.55
C ARG A 39 -8.72 -5.26 15.07
N SER A 40 -7.63 -5.69 15.71
CA SER A 40 -7.55 -5.94 17.15
C SER A 40 -6.94 -4.78 17.95
N GLN A 41 -6.43 -3.76 17.27
CA GLN A 41 -5.85 -2.57 17.88
C GLN A 41 -6.95 -1.56 18.23
N LEU A 42 -6.74 -0.77 19.30
CA LEU A 42 -7.71 0.23 19.74
C LEU A 42 -7.95 1.30 18.66
N ASP A 43 -6.89 1.72 17.96
CA ASP A 43 -6.91 2.77 16.93
C ASP A 43 -6.76 2.19 15.52
N ALA A 44 -7.44 1.07 15.24
CA ALA A 44 -7.26 0.30 14.01
C ALA A 44 -7.44 1.14 12.73
N ASP A 45 -8.42 2.04 12.68
CA ASP A 45 -8.67 2.90 11.51
C ASP A 45 -7.56 3.93 11.27
N ALA A 46 -7.09 4.59 12.34
CA ALA A 46 -6.01 5.57 12.26
C ALA A 46 -4.70 4.88 11.84
N LEU A 47 -4.34 3.78 12.51
CA LEU A 47 -3.15 2.99 12.18
C LEU A 47 -3.22 2.42 10.76
N ALA A 48 -4.39 1.99 10.30
CA ALA A 48 -4.58 1.49 8.95
C ALA A 48 -4.38 2.58 7.90
N THR A 49 -4.89 3.78 8.15
CA THR A 49 -4.69 4.96 7.29
C THR A 49 -3.20 5.29 7.16
N ASP A 50 -2.51 5.38 8.29
CA ASP A 50 -1.08 5.70 8.35
C ASP A 50 -0.23 4.62 7.65
N CYS A 51 -0.52 3.35 7.93
CA CYS A 51 0.16 2.23 7.28
C CYS A 51 -0.09 2.22 5.77
N ALA A 52 -1.32 2.48 5.32
CA ALA A 52 -1.66 2.52 3.90
C ALA A 52 -0.93 3.67 3.19
N GLN A 53 -0.90 4.85 3.79
CA GLN A 53 -0.20 6.01 3.24
C GLN A 53 1.32 5.78 3.20
N LEU A 54 1.92 5.29 4.28
CA LEU A 54 3.34 4.96 4.33
C LEU A 54 3.72 3.88 3.32
N ALA A 55 2.87 2.85 3.17
CA ALA A 55 3.07 1.83 2.16
C ALA A 55 2.95 2.38 0.73
N LEU A 56 2.07 3.35 0.48
CA LEU A 56 1.93 4.02 -0.82
C LEU A 56 3.20 4.80 -1.18
N ILE A 57 3.77 5.53 -0.22
CA ILE A 57 5.05 6.23 -0.38
C ILE A 57 6.17 5.22 -0.70
N LYS A 58 6.27 4.14 0.08
CA LYS A 58 7.27 3.07 -0.15
C LYS A 58 7.08 2.39 -1.52
N LEU A 59 5.84 2.21 -1.97
CA LEU A 59 5.53 1.66 -3.29
C LEU A 59 6.04 2.59 -4.38
N HIS A 60 5.74 3.89 -4.29
CA HIS A 60 6.20 4.88 -5.26
C HIS A 60 7.73 4.96 -5.34
N GLN A 61 8.42 4.97 -4.19
CA GLN A 61 9.89 4.99 -4.11
C GLN A 61 10.56 3.72 -4.68
N ARG A 62 9.83 2.59 -4.72
CA ARG A 62 10.36 1.29 -5.13
C ARG A 62 9.79 0.82 -6.45
N LEU A 63 9.06 1.67 -7.18
CA LEU A 63 8.34 1.27 -8.39
C LEU A 63 9.27 0.67 -9.46
N ASP A 64 10.46 1.25 -9.61
CA ASP A 64 11.49 0.77 -10.54
C ASP A 64 12.12 -0.58 -10.13
N THR A 65 11.88 -1.05 -8.91
CA THR A 65 12.37 -2.36 -8.42
C THR A 65 11.37 -3.51 -8.68
N CYS A 66 10.17 -3.21 -9.19
CA CYS A 66 9.21 -4.23 -9.56
C CYS A 66 9.66 -4.91 -10.87
N SER A 67 10.13 -6.16 -10.77
CA SER A 67 10.64 -6.93 -11.92
C SER A 67 9.55 -7.69 -12.69
N ASN A 68 8.35 -7.83 -12.12
CA ASN A 68 7.23 -8.53 -12.76
C ASN A 68 5.96 -7.67 -12.69
N PRO A 69 5.74 -6.82 -13.72
CA PRO A 69 4.52 -6.00 -13.82
C PRO A 69 3.22 -6.80 -13.81
N ALA A 70 3.22 -8.04 -14.32
CA ALA A 70 2.02 -8.89 -14.33
C ALA A 70 1.60 -9.40 -12.94
N ALA A 71 2.45 -9.23 -11.93
CA ALA A 71 2.16 -9.54 -10.53
C ALA A 71 2.24 -8.29 -9.63
N PHE A 72 2.02 -7.11 -10.21
CA PHE A 72 2.23 -5.82 -9.53
C PHE A 72 1.43 -5.69 -8.24
N ARG A 73 0.15 -6.09 -8.21
CA ARG A 73 -0.66 -6.01 -6.98
C ARG A 73 -0.16 -6.96 -5.91
N ALA A 74 0.29 -8.15 -6.28
CA ALA A 74 0.86 -9.10 -5.33
C ALA A 74 2.13 -8.53 -4.69
N TRP A 75 3.01 -7.93 -5.50
CA TRP A 75 4.20 -7.22 -5.03
C TRP A 75 3.84 -6.02 -4.14
N ALA A 76 2.90 -5.17 -4.56
CA ALA A 76 2.40 -4.03 -3.79
C ALA A 76 1.82 -4.45 -2.43
N ASN A 77 1.05 -5.54 -2.41
CA ASN A 77 0.48 -6.10 -1.18
C ASN A 77 1.55 -6.54 -0.17
N GLN A 78 2.71 -7.00 -0.63
CA GLN A 78 3.81 -7.32 0.27
C GLN A 78 4.35 -6.06 0.97
N ILE A 79 4.38 -4.91 0.29
CA ILE A 79 4.85 -3.64 0.86
C ILE A 79 3.95 -3.20 2.01
N VAL A 80 2.62 -3.20 1.82
CA VAL A 80 1.69 -2.82 2.90
C VAL A 80 1.71 -3.83 4.04
N ARG A 81 1.73 -5.14 3.75
CA ARG A 81 1.80 -6.18 4.80
C ARG A 81 3.06 -6.03 5.65
N ARG A 82 4.22 -5.79 5.02
CA ARG A 82 5.48 -5.52 5.74
C ARG A 82 5.40 -4.24 6.56
N THR A 83 4.81 -3.18 6.00
CA THR A 83 4.63 -1.91 6.72
C THR A 83 3.76 -2.06 7.96
N VAL A 84 2.66 -2.82 7.88
CA VAL A 84 1.81 -3.12 9.04
C VAL A 84 2.54 -4.00 10.06
N LEU A 85 3.31 -4.99 9.62
CA LEU A 85 4.11 -5.82 10.53
C LEU A 85 5.19 -5.01 11.25
N ASP A 86 5.82 -4.06 10.57
CA ASP A 86 6.78 -3.14 11.17
C ASP A 86 6.09 -2.25 12.22
N GLU A 87 4.89 -1.75 11.92
CA GLU A 87 4.10 -0.97 12.88
C GLU A 87 3.72 -1.79 14.11
N LEU A 88 3.20 -3.01 13.92
CA LEU A 88 2.85 -3.92 15.02
C LEU A 88 4.04 -4.29 15.92
N ARG A 89 5.27 -4.25 15.39
CA ARG A 89 6.50 -4.49 16.15
C ARG A 89 6.99 -3.26 16.90
N ARG A 90 6.48 -2.06 16.61
CA ARG A 90 6.86 -0.85 17.35
C ARG A 90 6.36 -0.96 18.80
N PRO A 91 7.19 -0.65 19.79
CA PRO A 91 6.75 -0.61 21.18
C PRO A 91 5.69 0.49 21.37
N GLU A 92 4.66 0.23 22.19
CA GLU A 92 3.56 1.18 22.42
C GLU A 92 4.03 2.58 22.85
N ARG A 93 5.15 2.64 23.59
CA ARG A 93 5.76 3.91 24.04
C ARG A 93 6.30 4.78 22.91
N ALA A 94 6.52 4.21 21.72
CA ALA A 94 7.00 4.91 20.53
C ALA A 94 5.89 5.22 19.52
N ARG A 95 4.63 4.88 19.83
CA ARG A 95 3.44 5.15 19.00
C ARG A 95 2.68 6.41 19.43
N ALA A 96 3.13 7.09 20.49
CA ALA A 96 2.55 8.31 21.05
C ALA A 96 3.03 9.58 20.33
#